data_AF-A0A5K0UUX5-F1
#
_entry.id   AF-A0A5K0UUX5-F1
#
_cell.length_a   1.000
_cell.length_b   1.000
_cell.length_c   1.000
_cell.angle_alpha   90.00
_cell.angle_beta   90.00
_cell.angle_gamma   90.00
#
_symmetry.space_group_name_H-M   'P 1'
#
loop_
_entity.id
_entity.type
_entity.pdbx_description
1 polymer ?
#
loop_
_entity_poly.entity_id
_entity_poly.type
_entity_poly.pdbx_seq_one_letter_code
_entity_poly.pdbx_strand_id
1 'polypeptide(L)'
;IGNPLLNLEVDTPATYEYFWSHGLISDETGLMIKKECDFHNYTDSSKLSPSCKNAVSDADDEVGDYINNYDIILDVCYPSLVQQELQLRKW
;
A
#
# COMPACT_ATOMS: atom_id res chain seq x y z
N ILE A 1 -11.19 -5.98 18.67
CA ILE A 1 -11.20 -5.09 17.48
C ILE A 1 -10.33 -5.77 16.43
N GLY A 2 -10.80 -5.94 15.19
CA GLY A 2 -10.06 -6.61 14.12
C GLY A 2 -9.40 -5.59 13.20
N ASN A 3 -8.10 -5.76 12.91
CA ASN A 3 -7.23 -4.91 12.10
C ASN A 3 -7.50 -3.39 12.21
N PRO A 4 -7.51 -2.81 13.43
CA PRO A 4 -7.75 -1.39 13.59
C PRO A 4 -6.54 -0.53 13.28
N LEU A 5 -6.81 0.71 12.88
CA LEU A 5 -5.90 1.82 13.10
C LEU A 5 -5.95 2.22 14.58
N LEU A 6 -4.81 2.19 15.27
CA LEU A 6 -4.69 2.52 16.70
C LEU A 6 -3.76 3.71 16.93
N ASN A 7 -2.66 3.78 16.19
CA ASN A 7 -1.67 4.84 16.30
C ASN A 7 -0.99 5.07 14.96
N LEU A 8 -1.30 6.19 14.31
CA LEU A 8 -0.73 6.56 13.01
C LEU A 8 0.81 6.60 12.99
N GLU A 9 1.46 6.98 14.10
CA GLU A 9 2.91 7.02 14.20
C GLU A 9 3.54 5.62 14.17
N VAL A 10 2.79 4.59 14.57
CA VAL A 10 3.26 3.18 14.57
C VAL A 10 2.74 2.43 13.35
N ASP A 11 1.45 2.57 13.06
CA ASP A 11 0.76 1.80 12.02
C ASP A 11 1.19 2.22 10.60
N THR A 12 1.51 3.50 10.39
CA THR A 12 1.97 4.00 9.09
C THR A 12 3.33 3.40 8.68
N PRO A 13 4.42 3.55 9.46
CA PRO A 13 5.69 2.90 9.11
C PRO A 13 5.59 1.38 9.07
N ALA A 14 4.79 0.77 9.94
CA ALA A 14 4.57 -0.68 9.95
C ALA A 14 3.95 -1.20 8.63
N THR A 15 3.14 -0.38 7.95
CA THR A 15 2.56 -0.72 6.65
C THR A 15 3.65 -0.90 5.58
N TYR A 16 4.63 0.00 5.52
CA TYR A 16 5.73 -0.11 4.55
C TYR A 16 6.72 -1.23 4.93
N GLU A 17 6.93 -1.49 6.22
CA GLU A 17 7.69 -2.68 6.66
C GLU A 17 6.96 -3.99 6.29
N TYR A 18 5.64 -4.01 6.39
CA TYR A 18 4.82 -5.13 5.92
C TYR A 18 4.98 -5.35 4.41
N PHE A 19 4.85 -4.30 3.60
CA PHE A 19 5.06 -4.39 2.15
C PHE A 19 6.45 -4.92 1.79
N TRP A 20 7.51 -4.40 2.43
CA TRP A 20 8.88 -4.84 2.18
C TRP A 20 9.09 -6.31 2.57
N SER A 21 8.64 -6.72 3.75
CA SER A 21 8.77 -8.10 4.23
C SER A 21 7.95 -9.13 3.44
N HIS A 22 6.95 -8.68 2.68
CA HIS A 22 6.13 -9.52 1.81
C HIS A 22 6.53 -9.40 0.33
N GLY A 23 7.63 -8.72 0.02
CA GLY A 23 8.17 -8.61 -1.34
C GLY A 23 7.29 -7.79 -2.29
N LEU A 24 6.48 -6.89 -1.75
CA LEU A 24 5.64 -5.97 -2.55
C LEU A 24 6.41 -4.73 -2.98
N ILE A 25 7.43 -4.34 -2.23
CA ILE A 25 8.31 -3.22 -2.55
C ILE A 25 9.78 -3.63 -2.51
N SER A 26 10.61 -2.91 -3.25
CA SER A 26 12.04 -3.18 -3.36
C SER A 26 12.81 -2.80 -2.08
N ASP A 27 14.02 -3.35 -1.92
CA ASP A 27 14.94 -2.97 -0.84
C ASP A 27 15.25 -1.47 -0.88
N GLU A 28 15.42 -0.91 -2.08
CA GLU A 28 15.71 0.51 -2.28
C GLU A 28 14.57 1.37 -1.74
N THR A 29 13.33 1.08 -2.14
CA THR A 29 12.13 1.80 -1.70
C THR A 29 11.91 1.66 -0.20
N GLY A 30 11.97 0.43 0.35
CA GLY A 30 11.80 0.19 1.79
C GLY A 30 12.86 0.90 2.65
N LEU A 31 14.13 0.89 2.23
CA LEU A 31 15.20 1.61 2.91
C LEU A 31 15.05 3.13 2.77
N MET A 32 14.60 3.62 1.63
CA MET A 32 14.36 5.05 1.42
C MET A 32 13.26 5.56 2.33
N ILE A 33 12.14 4.85 2.43
CA ILE A 33 11.05 5.20 3.37
C ILE A 33 11.58 5.23 4.81
N LYS A 34 12.29 4.17 5.24
CA LYS A 34 12.84 4.09 6.60
C LYS A 34 13.82 5.23 6.93
N LYS A 35 14.50 5.77 5.92
CA LYS A 35 15.51 6.82 6.07
C LYS A 35 14.95 8.24 5.95
N GLU A 36 14.03 8.46 5.01
CA GLU A 36 13.57 9.79 4.60
C GLU A 36 12.23 10.19 5.22
N CYS A 37 11.44 9.22 5.69
CA CYS A 37 10.13 9.47 6.30
C CYS A 37 10.21 9.53 7.82
N ASP A 38 9.88 10.70 8.37
CA ASP A 38 9.57 10.86 9.78
C ASP A 38 8.05 10.84 9.98
N PHE A 39 7.55 9.76 10.59
CA PHE A 39 6.13 9.59 10.89
C PHE A 39 5.77 10.06 12.31
N HIS A 40 6.69 10.71 13.04
CA HIS A 40 6.39 11.29 14.34
C HIS A 40 5.33 12.40 14.22
N ASN A 41 4.28 12.34 15.05
CA ASN A 41 3.10 13.21 14.92
C ASN A 41 2.47 13.20 13.51
N TYR A 42 2.52 12.06 12.82
CA TYR A 42 1.87 11.91 11.53
C TYR A 42 0.35 12.05 11.68
N THR A 43 -0.14 13.26 11.41
CA THR A 43 -1.58 13.58 11.37
C THR A 43 -2.07 13.80 9.94
N ASP A 44 -1.14 14.06 9.02
CA ASP A 44 -1.42 14.49 7.65
C ASP A 44 -0.19 14.22 6.75
N SER A 45 -0.42 13.59 5.60
CA SER A 45 0.58 13.32 4.56
C SER A 45 1.17 14.59 3.95
N SER A 46 0.48 15.73 4.04
CA SER A 46 0.96 17.01 3.53
C SER A 46 2.26 17.48 4.22
N LYS A 47 2.49 17.05 5.47
CA LYS A 47 3.65 17.42 6.29
C LYS A 47 4.91 16.61 5.99
N LEU A 48 4.81 15.55 5.19
CA LEU A 48 5.96 14.74 4.80
C LEU A 48 6.94 15.54 3.92
N SER A 49 8.23 15.25 4.09
CA SER A 49 9.29 15.80 3.24
C SER A 49 9.05 15.41 1.77
N PRO A 50 9.53 16.21 0.79
CA PRO A 50 9.45 15.83 -0.62
C PRO A 50 10.10 14.47 -0.92
N SER A 51 11.22 14.14 -0.26
CA SER A 51 11.89 12.83 -0.42
C SER A 51 11.01 11.69 0.09
N CYS A 52 10.39 11.85 1.25
CA CYS A 52 9.45 10.86 1.77
C CYS A 52 8.22 10.69 0.86
N LYS A 53 7.65 11.78 0.35
CA LYS A 53 6.51 11.72 -0.57
C LYS A 53 6.85 10.94 -1.84
N ASN A 54 8.05 11.15 -2.38
CA ASN A 54 8.51 10.37 -3.54
C ASN A 54 8.67 8.89 -3.19
N ALA A 55 9.33 8.58 -2.07
CA ALA A 55 9.52 7.18 -1.64
C ALA A 55 8.18 6.45 -1.38
N VAL A 56 7.18 7.16 -0.84
CA VAL A 56 5.81 6.63 -0.68
C VAL A 56 5.16 6.42 -2.05
N SER A 57 5.32 7.36 -2.99
CA SER A 57 4.81 7.20 -4.35
C SER A 57 5.46 6.01 -5.06
N ASP A 58 6.76 5.82 -4.89
CA ASP A 58 7.50 4.68 -5.47
C ASP A 58 6.97 3.35 -4.89
N ALA A 59 6.66 3.31 -3.59
CA ALA A 59 6.03 2.14 -2.97
C ALA A 59 4.62 1.88 -3.53
N ASP A 60 3.81 2.91 -3.71
CA ASP A 60 2.47 2.78 -4.29
C ASP A 60 2.53 2.27 -5.74
N ASP A 61 3.48 2.77 -6.54
CA ASP A 61 3.71 2.35 -7.92
C ASP A 61 4.22 0.90 -8.01
N GLU A 62 5.10 0.48 -7.09
CA GLU A 62 5.61 -0.90 -7.00
C GLU A 62 4.52 -1.91 -6.61
N VAL A 63 3.65 -1.56 -5.65
CA VAL A 63 2.49 -2.38 -5.25
C VAL A 63 1.50 -2.49 -6.41
N GLY A 64 1.17 -1.34 -7.03
CA GLY A 64 0.34 -1.25 -8.22
C GLY A 64 -1.13 -1.64 -8.05
N ASP A 65 -1.91 -1.46 -9.12
CA ASP A 65 -3.38 -1.64 -9.13
C ASP A 65 -3.83 -3.11 -9.14
N TYR A 66 -2.90 -4.06 -9.26
CA TYR A 66 -3.19 -5.49 -9.35
C TYR A 66 -3.09 -6.22 -8.00
N ILE A 67 -2.81 -5.49 -6.92
CA ILE A 67 -2.76 -6.01 -5.56
C ILE A 67 -3.92 -5.42 -4.74
N ASN A 68 -4.59 -6.27 -3.97
CA ASN A 68 -5.59 -5.82 -3.02
C ASN A 68 -4.93 -5.51 -1.67
N ASN A 69 -4.85 -4.24 -1.29
CA ASN A 69 -4.24 -3.81 -0.02
C ASN A 69 -4.93 -4.35 1.25
N TYR A 70 -6.17 -4.84 1.14
CA TYR A 70 -6.84 -5.51 2.27
C TYR A 70 -6.44 -6.98 2.41
N ASP A 71 -5.99 -7.62 1.32
CA ASP A 71 -5.55 -9.01 1.27
C ASP A 71 -4.65 -9.25 0.04
N ILE A 72 -3.34 -9.26 0.28
CA ILE A 72 -2.31 -9.22 -0.77
C ILE A 72 -2.16 -10.53 -1.55
N ILE A 73 -2.85 -11.60 -1.14
CA ILE A 73 -2.84 -12.90 -1.83
C ILE A 73 -4.15 -13.18 -2.58
N LEU A 74 -5.14 -12.29 -2.49
CA LEU A 74 -6.38 -12.38 -3.26
C LEU A 74 -6.26 -11.68 -4.62
N ASP A 75 -7.04 -12.14 -5.58
CA ASP A 75 -7.24 -11.43 -6.85
C ASP A 75 -7.96 -10.10 -6.64
N VAL A 76 -7.65 -9.13 -7.50
CA VAL A 76 -8.42 -7.90 -7.62
C VAL A 76 -9.74 -8.13 -8.34
N CYS A 77 -10.76 -7.35 -7.97
CA CYS A 77 -12.08 -7.44 -8.60
C CYS A 77 -12.01 -7.07 -10.09
N TYR A 78 -12.65 -7.87 -10.94
CA TYR A 78 -12.86 -7.47 -12.33
C TYR A 78 -13.73 -6.21 -12.42
N PRO A 79 -13.50 -5.36 -13.43
CA PRO A 79 -14.45 -4.30 -13.76
C PRO A 79 -15.85 -4.87 -13.96
N SER A 80 -16.88 -4.13 -13.53
CA SER A 80 -18.27 -4.59 -13.52
C SER A 80 -18.75 -5.12 -14.88
N LEU A 81 -18.33 -4.48 -15.98
CA LEU A 81 -18.62 -4.93 -17.35
C LEU A 81 -18.00 -6.29 -17.66
N VAL A 82 -16.73 -6.49 -17.32
CA VAL A 82 -16.03 -7.78 -17.54
C VAL A 82 -16.67 -8.87 -16.70
N GLN A 83 -16.98 -8.57 -15.44
CA GLN A 83 -17.66 -9.52 -14.55
C GLN A 83 -19.05 -9.89 -15.07
N GLN A 84 -19.81 -8.94 -15.61
CA GLN A 84 -21.10 -9.19 -16.24
C GLN A 84 -20.96 -10.09 -17.47
N GLU A 85 -20.00 -9.80 -18.36
CA GLU A 85 -19.73 -10.65 -19.53
C GLU A 85 -19.35 -12.08 -19.13
N LEU A 86 -18.47 -12.25 -18.14
CA LEU A 86 -18.06 -13.57 -17.64
C LEU A 86 -19.24 -14.36 -17.08
N GLN A 87 -20.20 -13.70 -16.42
CA GLN A 87 -21.41 -14.36 -15.93
C GLN A 87 -22.36 -14.73 -17.06
N LEU A 88 -22.55 -13.85 -18.05
CA LEU A 88 -23.42 -14.11 -19.20
C LEU A 88 -22.88 -15.23 -20.11
N ARG A 89 -21.55 -15.32 -20.30
CA ARG A 89 -20.90 -16.37 -21.11
C ARG A 89 -20.90 -17.76 -20.47
N LYS A 90 -21.24 -17.88 -19.17
CA LYS A 90 -21.38 -19.18 -18.49
C LYS A 90 -22.68 -19.91 -18.84
N TRP A 91 -23.61 -19.24 -19.53
CA TRP A 91 -24.89 -19.75 -19.99
C TRP A 91 -24.95 -19.73 -21.52
#